data_AF-Q7WXE4-F1
#
_entry.id   AF-Q7WXE4-F1
#
_cell.length_a   1.000
_cell.length_b   1.000
_cell.length_c   1.000
_cell.angle_alpha   90.00
_cell.angle_beta   90.00
_cell.angle_gamma   90.00
#
_symmetry.space_group_name_H-M   'P 1'
#
loop_
_entity.id
_entity.type
_entity.pdbx_description
1 polymer ?
#
loop_
_entity_poly.entity_id
_entity_poly.type
_entity_poly.pdbx_seq_one_letter_code
_entity_poly.pdbx_strand_id
1 'polypeptide(L)'
;MNPHYSAFIELGKALVREKSLQWDIPLDSLAEDLDQIEIPQDVEILLGEKAGTVARLIKGGKASGPIVDAFRRIQKTEGDAAAYEYLRAEADGFHATPYGHCLNSFTVDPCAKHLECFADCRHLSATDLPEHRRNLIRLEGQLKLAVETIKARPSTSIGWKNQLDHAEKRLAGVQGLLQTQPGKRPFPDGIDLSLPRRRGVLDE
;
A
#
# COMPACT_ATOMS: atom_id res chain seq x y z
N MET A 1 -4.50 2.84 -17.94
CA MET A 1 -5.13 1.60 -18.49
C MET A 1 -5.12 1.66 -20.02
N ASN A 2 -4.74 0.56 -20.69
CA ASN A 2 -4.61 0.52 -22.15
C ASN A 2 -5.99 0.71 -22.84
N PRO A 3 -6.12 1.56 -23.89
CA PRO A 3 -7.37 1.78 -24.63
C PRO A 3 -8.06 0.48 -25.11
N HIS A 4 -7.28 -0.52 -25.51
CA HIS A 4 -7.81 -1.81 -25.95
C HIS A 4 -8.47 -2.59 -24.80
N TYR A 5 -7.94 -2.44 -23.59
CA TYR A 5 -8.47 -3.09 -22.41
C TYR A 5 -9.79 -2.45 -21.99
N SER A 6 -9.88 -1.11 -22.00
CA SER A 6 -11.12 -0.39 -21.72
C SER A 6 -12.22 -0.74 -22.73
N ALA A 7 -11.90 -0.81 -24.03
CA ALA A 7 -12.85 -1.21 -25.06
C ALA A 7 -13.37 -2.65 -24.87
N PHE A 8 -12.50 -3.58 -24.43
CA PHE A 8 -12.88 -4.96 -24.14
C PHE A 8 -13.83 -5.06 -22.94
N ILE A 9 -13.57 -4.29 -21.87
CA ILE A 9 -14.46 -4.23 -20.70
C ILE A 9 -15.82 -3.64 -21.06
N GLU A 10 -15.87 -2.56 -21.84
CA GLU A 10 -17.13 -1.95 -22.28
C GLU A 10 -17.94 -2.87 -23.20
N LEU A 11 -17.28 -3.63 -24.08
CA LEU A 11 -17.93 -4.67 -24.87
C LEU A 11 -18.54 -5.76 -23.98
N GLY A 12 -17.82 -6.20 -22.94
CA GLY A 12 -18.32 -7.15 -21.96
C GLY A 12 -19.56 -6.65 -21.22
N LYS A 13 -19.55 -5.38 -20.76
CA LYS A 13 -20.71 -4.73 -20.13
C LYS A 13 -21.91 -4.67 -21.07
N ALA A 14 -21.69 -4.32 -22.34
CA ALA A 14 -22.74 -4.24 -23.35
C ALA A 14 -23.39 -5.61 -23.63
N LEU A 15 -22.57 -6.66 -23.79
CA LEU A 15 -23.05 -8.03 -24.01
C LEU A 15 -23.86 -8.56 -22.82
N VAL A 16 -23.44 -8.26 -21.60
CA VAL A 16 -24.14 -8.71 -20.39
C VAL A 16 -25.50 -8.02 -20.24
N ARG A 17 -25.60 -6.72 -20.59
CA ARG A 17 -26.90 -6.02 -20.69
C ARG A 17 -27.81 -6.64 -21.76
N GLU A 18 -27.27 -6.94 -22.94
CA GLU A 18 -28.04 -7.55 -24.05
C GLU A 18 -28.58 -8.93 -23.66
N LYS A 19 -27.80 -9.73 -22.94
CA LYS A 19 -28.17 -11.10 -22.54
C LYS A 19 -28.96 -11.16 -21.23
N SER A 20 -29.34 -10.01 -20.66
CA SER A 20 -30.00 -9.94 -19.34
C SER A 20 -29.24 -10.71 -18.25
N LEU A 21 -27.92 -10.80 -18.40
CA LEU A 21 -27.04 -11.39 -17.40
C LEU A 21 -26.69 -10.30 -16.38
N GLN A 22 -26.48 -10.70 -15.13
CA GLN A 22 -26.10 -9.75 -14.09
C GLN A 22 -24.57 -9.61 -14.08
N TRP A 23 -24.06 -8.40 -14.33
CA TRP A 23 -22.63 -8.10 -14.16
C TRP A 23 -22.36 -7.88 -12.67
N ASP A 24 -22.22 -8.96 -11.92
CA ASP A 24 -21.98 -8.92 -10.45
C ASP A 24 -20.50 -8.73 -10.09
N ILE A 25 -19.67 -8.25 -11.02
CA ILE A 25 -18.33 -7.79 -10.68
C ILE A 25 -18.45 -6.31 -10.32
N PRO A 26 -18.52 -5.93 -9.03
CA PRO A 26 -18.39 -4.54 -8.65
C PRO A 26 -17.04 -4.04 -9.15
N LEU A 27 -17.08 -3.12 -10.11
CA LEU A 27 -15.93 -2.32 -10.51
C LEU A 27 -15.76 -1.21 -9.48
N ASP A 28 -15.63 -1.53 -8.20
CA ASP A 28 -15.15 -0.60 -7.19
C ASP A 28 -13.64 -0.45 -7.37
N SER A 29 -13.25 0.02 -8.54
CA SER A 29 -11.85 0.10 -8.92
C SER A 29 -11.32 1.44 -8.44
N LEU A 30 -10.20 1.39 -7.71
CA LEU A 30 -9.45 2.59 -7.32
C LEU A 30 -9.26 3.54 -8.51
N ALA A 31 -9.12 3.01 -9.73
CA ALA A 31 -8.98 3.80 -10.94
C ALA A 31 -10.21 4.69 -11.21
N GLU A 32 -11.42 4.16 -11.12
CA GLU A 32 -12.66 4.94 -11.31
C GLU A 32 -12.80 6.04 -10.26
N ASP A 33 -12.49 5.74 -8.99
CA ASP A 33 -12.47 6.73 -7.90
C ASP A 33 -11.46 7.86 -8.16
N LEU A 34 -10.27 7.50 -8.67
CA LEU A 34 -9.20 8.46 -8.94
C LEU A 34 -9.50 9.30 -10.18
N ASP A 35 -10.17 8.75 -11.20
CA ASP A 35 -10.54 9.49 -12.41
C ASP A 35 -11.52 10.65 -12.11
N GLN A 36 -12.28 10.57 -11.02
CA GLN A 36 -13.12 11.67 -10.54
C GLN A 36 -12.32 12.81 -9.87
N ILE A 37 -11.04 12.58 -9.57
CA ILE A 37 -10.16 13.57 -8.94
C ILE A 37 -9.40 14.33 -10.01
N GLU A 38 -9.92 15.50 -10.37
CA GLU A 38 -9.28 16.39 -11.34
C GLU A 38 -7.93 16.89 -10.82
N ILE A 39 -6.91 16.84 -11.66
CA ILE A 39 -5.63 17.55 -11.50
C ILE A 39 -5.41 18.44 -12.74
N PRO A 40 -4.76 19.60 -12.61
CA PRO A 40 -4.49 20.46 -13.76
C PRO A 40 -3.78 19.70 -14.89
N GLN A 41 -4.18 19.94 -16.14
CA GLN A 41 -3.70 19.15 -17.29
C GLN A 41 -2.19 19.29 -17.52
N ASP A 42 -1.64 20.48 -17.27
CA ASP A 42 -0.20 20.75 -17.28
C ASP A 42 0.55 19.94 -16.21
N VAL A 43 -0.03 19.81 -15.02
CA VAL A 43 0.49 18.95 -13.95
C VAL A 43 0.39 17.48 -14.31
N GLU A 44 -0.69 17.03 -14.95
CA GLU A 44 -0.84 15.64 -15.37
C GLU A 44 0.23 15.24 -16.40
N ILE A 45 0.50 16.11 -17.36
CA ILE A 45 1.59 15.93 -18.33
C ILE A 45 2.96 15.91 -17.63
N LEU A 46 3.17 16.79 -16.65
CA LEU A 46 4.40 16.86 -15.87
C LEU A 46 4.69 15.57 -15.09
N LEU A 47 3.68 15.02 -14.43
CA LEU A 47 3.81 13.90 -13.49
C LEU A 47 3.87 12.53 -14.19
N GLY A 48 3.21 12.38 -15.34
CA GLY A 48 3.01 11.07 -15.95
C GLY A 48 2.11 10.14 -15.10
N GLU A 49 1.96 8.87 -15.51
CA GLU A 49 0.92 7.97 -14.99
C GLU A 49 1.08 7.66 -13.48
N LYS A 50 2.28 7.26 -13.04
CA LYS A 50 2.51 6.85 -11.63
C LYS A 50 2.41 8.03 -10.66
N ALA A 51 3.16 9.10 -10.90
CA ALA A 51 3.15 10.26 -10.01
C ALA A 51 1.79 10.98 -10.06
N GLY A 52 1.09 10.97 -11.21
CA GLY A 52 -0.28 11.45 -11.31
C GLY A 52 -1.27 10.65 -10.46
N THR A 53 -1.13 9.32 -10.44
CA THR A 53 -1.90 8.44 -9.54
C THR A 53 -1.66 8.78 -8.08
N VAL A 54 -0.40 9.00 -7.67
CA VAL A 54 -0.09 9.41 -6.29
C VAL A 54 -0.66 10.79 -5.98
N ALA A 55 -0.59 11.75 -6.91
CA ALA A 55 -1.17 13.08 -6.72
C ALA A 55 -2.69 13.00 -6.46
N ARG A 56 -3.40 12.17 -7.24
CA ARG A 56 -4.84 11.93 -7.05
C ARG A 56 -5.13 11.26 -5.71
N LEU A 57 -4.33 10.26 -5.31
CA LEU A 57 -4.46 9.63 -3.99
C LEU A 57 -4.23 10.62 -2.83
N ILE A 58 -3.23 11.49 -2.94
CA ILE A 58 -2.95 12.52 -1.94
C ILE A 58 -4.12 13.51 -1.86
N LYS A 59 -4.62 13.99 -3.01
CA LYS A 59 -5.74 14.93 -3.10
C LYS A 59 -7.05 14.31 -2.58
N GLY A 60 -7.28 13.03 -2.86
CA GLY A 60 -8.42 12.27 -2.35
C GLY A 60 -8.29 11.81 -0.89
N GLY A 61 -7.16 12.11 -0.23
CA GLY A 61 -6.92 11.67 1.15
C GLY A 61 -6.77 10.15 1.32
N LYS A 62 -6.51 9.43 0.22
CA LYS A 62 -6.36 7.96 0.16
C LYS A 62 -4.91 7.49 0.28
N ALA A 63 -3.96 8.41 0.47
CA ALA A 63 -2.53 8.12 0.66
C ALA A 63 -1.96 8.75 1.94
N SER A 64 -1.02 8.04 2.56
CA SER A 64 -0.23 8.51 3.68
C SER A 64 1.20 7.93 3.64
N GLY A 65 2.12 8.56 4.38
CA GLY A 65 3.52 8.14 4.47
C GLY A 65 4.49 9.31 4.36
N PRO A 66 5.81 9.05 4.43
CA PRO A 66 6.84 10.09 4.40
C PRO A 66 6.79 10.99 3.15
N ILE A 67 6.58 10.41 1.97
CA ILE A 67 6.47 11.20 0.72
C ILE A 67 5.25 12.13 0.76
N VAL A 68 4.12 11.67 1.30
CA VAL A 68 2.91 12.49 1.42
C VAL A 68 3.14 13.66 2.39
N ASP A 69 3.86 13.43 3.49
CA ASP A 69 4.22 14.52 4.41
C ASP A 69 5.14 15.54 3.77
N ALA A 70 6.16 15.07 3.04
CA ALA A 70 7.09 15.93 2.35
C ALA A 70 6.35 16.75 1.27
N PHE A 71 5.50 16.12 0.47
CA PHE A 71 4.65 16.79 -0.51
C PHE A 71 3.82 17.90 0.14
N ARG A 72 3.05 17.58 1.20
CA ARG A 72 2.20 18.57 1.89
C ARG A 72 3.00 19.71 2.53
N ARG A 73 4.19 19.39 3.06
CA ARG A 73 5.11 20.38 3.63
C ARG A 73 5.60 21.34 2.55
N ILE A 74 6.13 20.82 1.43
CA ILE A 74 6.64 21.60 0.30
C ILE A 74 5.50 22.44 -0.30
N GLN A 75 4.31 21.84 -0.48
CA GLN A 75 3.13 22.56 -0.95
C GLN A 75 2.82 23.78 -0.09
N LYS A 76 2.91 23.63 1.24
CA LYS A 76 2.66 24.71 2.20
C LYS A 76 3.76 25.78 2.21
N THR A 77 5.02 25.41 2.00
CA THR A 77 6.17 26.32 2.15
C THR A 77 6.64 26.96 0.84
N GLU A 78 6.50 26.25 -0.27
CA GLU A 78 7.11 26.57 -1.57
C GLU A 78 6.08 26.58 -2.72
N GLY A 79 4.86 26.12 -2.46
CA GLY A 79 3.74 26.15 -3.42
C GLY A 79 3.55 24.87 -4.22
N ASP A 80 2.45 24.81 -4.97
CA ASP A 80 2.01 23.62 -5.70
C ASP A 80 3.04 23.14 -6.74
N ALA A 81 3.65 24.06 -7.48
CA ALA A 81 4.63 23.72 -8.52
C ALA A 81 5.83 22.96 -7.94
N ALA A 82 6.38 23.42 -6.83
CA ALA A 82 7.49 22.75 -6.15
C ALA A 82 7.08 21.38 -5.58
N ALA A 83 5.84 21.27 -5.07
CA ALA A 83 5.33 20.01 -4.54
C ALA A 83 5.14 18.94 -5.63
N TYR A 84 4.61 19.33 -6.80
CA TYR A 84 4.47 18.42 -7.94
C TYR A 84 5.82 18.05 -8.57
N GLU A 85 6.78 18.97 -8.59
CA GLU A 85 8.15 18.69 -9.03
C GLU A 85 8.84 17.67 -8.12
N TYR A 86 8.70 17.82 -6.80
CA TYR A 86 9.12 16.82 -5.81
C TYR A 86 8.45 15.47 -6.05
N LEU A 87 7.12 15.46 -6.25
CA LEU A 87 6.39 14.23 -6.48
C LEU A 87 6.83 13.53 -7.77
N ARG A 88 7.12 14.27 -8.83
CA ARG A 88 7.64 13.73 -10.09
C ARG A 88 8.94 12.95 -9.89
N ALA A 89 9.85 13.48 -9.06
CA ALA A 89 11.15 12.85 -8.79
C ALA A 89 11.03 11.60 -7.90
N GLU A 90 10.10 11.61 -6.94
CA GLU A 90 10.03 10.60 -5.88
C GLU A 90 8.98 9.50 -6.13
N ALA A 91 7.90 9.82 -6.87
CA ALA A 91 6.72 8.97 -6.99
C ALA A 91 6.79 7.88 -8.07
N ASP A 92 7.99 7.49 -8.52
CA ASP A 92 8.16 6.14 -9.09
C ASP A 92 7.76 5.04 -8.08
N GLY A 93 7.80 5.37 -6.79
CA GLY A 93 7.52 4.50 -5.65
C GLY A 93 6.07 4.08 -5.40
N PHE A 94 5.11 4.35 -6.29
CA PHE A 94 3.77 3.78 -6.11
C PHE A 94 3.75 2.29 -6.43
N HIS A 95 3.55 1.47 -5.40
CA HIS A 95 3.44 0.03 -5.53
C HIS A 95 2.18 -0.49 -4.85
N ALA A 96 1.35 -1.16 -5.64
CA ALA A 96 0.27 -1.98 -5.10
C ALA A 96 0.87 -3.25 -4.47
N THR A 97 0.62 -3.46 -3.19
CA THR A 97 0.92 -4.71 -2.50
C THR A 97 -0.37 -5.46 -2.24
N PRO A 98 -0.35 -6.77 -1.95
CA PRO A 98 -1.56 -7.50 -1.60
C PRO A 98 -2.32 -6.99 -0.37
N TYR A 99 -1.72 -6.08 0.42
CA TYR A 99 -2.19 -5.66 1.74
C TYR A 99 -2.42 -4.14 1.86
N GLY A 100 -2.09 -3.36 0.84
CA GLY A 100 -2.09 -1.89 0.89
C GLY A 100 -1.20 -1.27 -0.18
N HIS A 101 -1.03 0.05 -0.12
CA HIS A 101 -0.13 0.76 -1.04
C HIS A 101 1.16 1.17 -0.35
N CYS A 102 2.29 0.95 -1.02
CA CYS A 102 3.58 1.49 -0.64
C CYS A 102 3.87 2.70 -1.55
N LEU A 103 4.43 3.75 -0.97
CA LEU A 103 4.87 4.93 -1.72
C LEU A 103 6.39 5.04 -1.83
N ASN A 104 7.16 4.17 -1.17
CA ASN A 104 8.62 4.20 -1.23
C ASN A 104 9.15 3.81 -2.62
N SER A 105 10.20 4.49 -3.09
CA SER A 105 10.84 4.22 -4.39
C SER A 105 11.60 2.89 -4.38
N PHE A 106 11.16 1.89 -5.16
CA PHE A 106 11.92 0.64 -5.32
C PHE A 106 13.16 0.80 -6.20
N THR A 107 13.18 1.77 -7.10
CA THR A 107 14.31 2.00 -8.00
C THR A 107 15.51 2.58 -7.26
N VAL A 108 15.25 3.40 -6.23
CA VAL A 108 16.29 4.07 -5.43
C VAL A 108 16.52 3.32 -4.11
N ASP A 109 15.45 2.91 -3.43
CA ASP A 109 15.51 2.33 -2.08
C ASP A 109 14.66 1.03 -1.97
N PRO A 110 15.05 -0.08 -2.63
CA PRO A 110 14.27 -1.32 -2.59
C PRO A 110 14.22 -1.94 -1.19
N CYS A 111 13.02 -2.22 -0.70
CA CYS A 111 12.82 -2.87 0.60
C CYS A 111 13.09 -4.38 0.51
N ALA A 112 14.03 -4.90 1.31
CA ALA A 112 14.40 -6.32 1.33
C ALA A 112 13.37 -7.26 2.02
N LYS A 113 12.21 -6.72 2.44
CA LYS A 113 11.23 -7.43 3.28
C LYS A 113 10.09 -8.11 2.52
N HIS A 114 10.24 -8.37 1.22
CA HIS A 114 9.38 -9.27 0.46
C HIS A 114 7.86 -9.06 0.66
N LEU A 115 7.38 -7.82 0.61
CA LEU A 115 5.97 -7.46 0.82
C LEU A 115 5.44 -7.60 2.26
N GLU A 116 6.32 -7.65 3.27
CA GLU A 116 5.95 -7.61 4.69
C GLU A 116 5.75 -6.20 5.24
N CYS A 117 5.28 -5.24 4.43
CA CYS A 117 5.06 -3.87 4.89
C CYS A 117 4.02 -3.79 6.02
N PHE A 118 3.14 -4.80 6.15
CA PHE A 118 2.19 -4.96 7.25
C PHE A 118 2.88 -5.23 8.60
N ALA A 119 4.19 -5.51 8.61
CA ALA A 119 4.99 -5.69 9.80
C ALA A 119 5.72 -4.39 10.16
N ASP A 120 4.96 -3.37 10.54
CA ASP A 120 5.47 -2.12 11.14
C ASP A 120 6.19 -1.16 10.17
N CYS A 121 5.86 -1.17 8.88
CA CYS A 121 6.47 -0.25 7.91
C CYS A 121 5.76 1.09 7.83
N ARG A 122 6.47 2.20 8.07
CA ARG A 122 5.91 3.57 7.99
C ARG A 122 5.48 4.03 6.59
N HIS A 123 5.92 3.33 5.55
CA HIS A 123 5.58 3.63 4.15
C HIS A 123 4.28 2.97 3.67
N LEU A 124 3.69 2.09 4.48
CA LEU A 124 2.42 1.45 4.15
C LEU A 124 1.25 2.41 4.40
N SER A 125 0.40 2.58 3.40
CA SER A 125 -0.90 3.24 3.54
C SER A 125 -2.02 2.21 3.54
N ALA A 126 -2.94 2.32 4.51
CA ALA A 126 -4.15 1.52 4.54
C ALA A 126 -5.09 1.92 3.40
N THR A 127 -5.88 0.97 2.90
CA THR A 127 -6.80 1.17 1.76
C THR A 127 -8.18 0.59 2.08
N ASP A 128 -9.17 1.02 1.31
CA ASP A 128 -10.56 0.51 1.31
C ASP A 128 -10.77 -0.66 0.34
N LEU A 129 -9.74 -1.07 -0.41
CA LEU A 129 -9.86 -2.10 -1.43
C LEU A 129 -10.33 -3.45 -0.87
N PRO A 130 -11.46 -4.01 -1.37
CA PRO A 130 -12.00 -5.27 -0.87
C PRO A 130 -10.99 -6.43 -0.97
N GLU A 131 -10.15 -6.44 -2.00
CA GLU A 131 -9.10 -7.45 -2.17
C GLU A 131 -8.05 -7.41 -1.06
N HIS A 132 -7.56 -6.22 -0.71
CA HIS A 132 -6.60 -6.07 0.39
C HIS A 132 -7.21 -6.54 1.70
N ARG A 133 -8.48 -6.19 1.96
CA ARG A 133 -9.18 -6.63 3.17
C ARG A 133 -9.33 -8.16 3.23
N ARG A 134 -9.69 -8.82 2.12
CA ARG A 134 -9.75 -10.29 2.06
C ARG A 134 -8.39 -10.94 2.32
N ASN A 135 -7.34 -10.41 1.70
CA ASN A 135 -5.97 -10.90 1.90
C ASN A 135 -5.53 -10.76 3.36
N LEU A 136 -5.84 -9.63 4.00
CA LEU A 136 -5.53 -9.38 5.41
C LEU A 136 -6.28 -10.31 6.36
N ILE A 137 -7.57 -10.56 6.14
CA ILE A 137 -8.35 -11.51 6.96
C ILE A 137 -7.77 -12.92 6.85
N ARG A 138 -7.41 -13.35 5.63
CA ARG A 138 -6.77 -14.64 5.40
C ARG A 138 -5.42 -14.74 6.13
N LEU A 139 -4.59 -13.70 6.02
CA LEU A 139 -3.29 -13.64 6.67
C LEU A 139 -3.43 -13.62 8.20
N GLU A 140 -4.41 -12.90 8.75
CA GLU A 140 -4.70 -12.88 10.18
C GLU A 140 -5.02 -14.29 10.69
N GLY A 141 -5.88 -15.05 10.00
CA GLY A 141 -6.21 -16.42 10.36
C GLY A 141 -4.99 -17.35 10.33
N GLN A 142 -4.14 -17.24 9.32
CA GLN A 142 -2.90 -18.01 9.22
C GLN A 142 -1.93 -17.69 10.37
N LEU A 143 -1.78 -16.41 10.73
CA LEU A 143 -0.90 -15.98 11.81
C LEU A 143 -1.42 -16.41 13.19
N LYS A 144 -2.74 -16.36 13.43
CA LYS A 144 -3.35 -16.89 14.66
C LYS A 144 -3.03 -18.37 14.86
N LEU A 145 -3.27 -19.19 13.82
CA LEU A 145 -2.94 -20.62 13.86
C LEU A 145 -1.44 -20.87 14.08
N ALA A 146 -0.57 -20.06 13.46
CA ALA A 146 0.87 -20.16 13.66
C ALA A 146 1.28 -19.85 15.11
N VAL A 147 0.74 -18.78 15.70
CA VAL A 147 1.00 -18.40 17.10
C VAL A 147 0.53 -19.50 18.06
N GLU A 148 -0.67 -20.04 17.87
CA GLU A 148 -1.19 -21.16 18.66
C GLU A 148 -0.28 -22.39 18.56
N THR A 149 0.13 -22.75 17.34
CA THR A 149 1.03 -23.88 17.08
C THR A 149 2.38 -23.71 17.76
N ILE A 150 2.94 -22.49 17.79
CA ILE A 150 4.21 -22.20 18.46
C ILE A 150 4.04 -22.32 19.97
N LYS A 151 2.97 -21.74 20.55
CA LYS A 151 2.68 -21.76 21.99
C LYS A 151 2.42 -23.17 22.53
N ALA A 152 1.85 -24.05 21.73
CA ALA A 152 1.60 -25.45 22.11
C ALA A 152 2.88 -26.29 22.25
N ARG A 153 4.01 -25.84 21.71
CA ARG A 153 5.29 -26.56 21.82
C ARG A 153 5.92 -26.30 23.19
N PRO A 154 6.30 -27.33 23.96
CA PRO A 154 7.00 -27.15 25.22
C PRO A 154 8.46 -26.76 24.96
N SER A 155 8.73 -25.48 24.74
CA SER A 155 10.08 -24.93 24.59
C SER A 155 10.18 -23.54 25.20
N THR A 156 11.35 -23.22 25.75
CA THR A 156 11.70 -21.88 26.25
C THR A 156 13.01 -21.37 25.63
N SER A 157 13.48 -22.06 24.59
CA SER A 157 14.72 -21.73 23.88
C SER A 157 14.66 -20.32 23.28
N ILE A 158 15.83 -19.71 23.06
CA ILE A 158 15.93 -18.41 22.41
C ILE A 158 15.31 -18.46 21.01
N GLY A 159 15.56 -19.53 20.25
CA GLY A 159 14.97 -19.71 18.92
C GLY A 159 13.44 -19.77 18.95
N TRP A 160 12.86 -20.48 19.91
CA TRP A 160 11.41 -20.51 20.11
C TRP A 160 10.85 -19.12 20.48
N LYS A 161 11.51 -18.40 21.40
CA LYS A 161 11.12 -17.03 21.78
C LYS A 161 11.15 -16.08 20.59
N ASN A 162 12.21 -16.16 19.78
CA ASN A 162 12.35 -15.35 18.57
C ASN A 162 11.26 -15.69 17.55
N GLN A 163 10.95 -16.98 17.35
CA GLN A 163 9.89 -17.39 16.45
C GLN A 163 8.52 -16.88 16.91
N LEU A 164 8.24 -16.96 18.21
CA LEU A 164 6.99 -16.49 18.79
C LEU A 164 6.84 -14.97 18.65
N ASP A 165 7.85 -14.21 19.07
CA ASP A 165 7.89 -12.73 18.94
C ASP A 165 7.68 -12.29 17.49
N HIS A 166 8.31 -13.00 16.55
CA HIS A 166 8.20 -12.73 15.12
C HIS A 166 6.78 -12.95 14.57
N ALA A 167 6.10 -14.00 15.02
CA ALA A 167 4.72 -14.29 14.64
C ALA A 167 3.73 -13.32 15.28
N GLU A 168 3.91 -13.01 16.57
CA GLU A 168 3.05 -12.09 17.32
C GLU A 168 3.14 -10.66 16.77
N LYS A 169 4.33 -10.16 16.43
CA LYS A 169 4.50 -8.84 15.81
C LYS A 169 3.78 -8.73 14.47
N ARG A 170 3.83 -9.77 13.62
CA ARG A 170 3.10 -9.78 12.35
C ARG A 170 1.60 -9.81 12.56
N LEU A 171 1.13 -10.63 13.50
CA LEU A 171 -0.30 -10.71 13.82
C LEU A 171 -0.80 -9.34 14.29
N ALA A 172 -0.08 -8.70 15.20
CA ALA A 172 -0.38 -7.36 15.68
C ALA A 172 -0.40 -6.33 14.53
N GLY A 173 0.58 -6.39 13.62
CA GLY A 173 0.63 -5.52 12.45
C GLY A 173 -0.58 -5.68 11.51
N VAL A 174 -0.96 -6.92 11.20
CA VAL A 174 -2.14 -7.21 10.37
C VAL A 174 -3.42 -6.75 11.06
N GLN A 175 -3.55 -6.97 12.36
CA GLN A 175 -4.69 -6.53 13.15
C GLN A 175 -4.81 -5.01 13.21
N GLY A 176 -3.69 -4.31 13.44
CA GLY A 176 -3.63 -2.86 13.40
C GLY A 176 -4.05 -2.32 12.03
N LEU A 177 -3.57 -2.94 10.96
CA LEU A 177 -3.94 -2.56 9.60
C LEU A 177 -5.43 -2.76 9.29
N LEU A 178 -6.02 -3.87 9.74
CA LEU A 178 -7.46 -4.15 9.59
C LEU A 178 -8.37 -3.14 10.33
N GLN A 179 -7.85 -2.51 11.37
CA GLN A 179 -8.54 -1.49 12.17
C GLN A 179 -8.25 -0.06 11.69
N THR A 180 -7.25 0.12 10.83
CA THR A 180 -6.83 1.43 10.34
C THR A 180 -7.78 1.92 9.25
N GLN A 181 -8.24 3.16 9.35
CA GLN A 181 -9.07 3.77 8.31
C GLN A 181 -8.30 3.92 6.99
N PRO A 182 -8.97 3.81 5.83
CA PRO A 182 -8.35 4.06 4.52
C PRO A 182 -7.62 5.40 4.46
N GLY A 183 -6.46 5.42 3.81
CA GLY A 183 -5.61 6.62 3.69
C GLY A 183 -4.92 7.06 4.98
N LYS A 184 -5.11 6.35 6.10
CA LYS A 184 -4.39 6.60 7.36
C LYS A 184 -3.14 5.71 7.49
N ARG A 185 -2.29 6.10 8.44
CA ARG A 185 -1.05 5.39 8.78
C ARG A 185 -1.35 4.27 9.76
N PRO A 186 -1.14 3.01 9.39
CA PRO A 186 -1.18 1.91 10.34
C PRO A 186 0.02 1.96 11.32
N PHE A 187 1.16 2.49 10.86
CA PHE A 187 2.43 2.52 11.61
C PHE A 187 3.06 3.92 11.54
N PRO A 188 2.53 4.92 12.25
CA PRO A 188 3.05 6.29 12.19
C PRO A 188 4.51 6.39 12.66
N ASP A 189 4.87 5.59 13.67
CA ASP A 189 6.22 5.49 14.24
C ASP A 189 6.94 4.21 13.78
N GLY A 190 6.43 3.57 12.72
CA GLY A 190 6.98 2.33 12.19
C GLY A 190 8.39 2.50 11.65
N ILE A 191 9.09 1.38 11.51
CA ILE A 191 10.43 1.35 10.92
C ILE A 191 10.39 1.60 9.41
N ASP A 192 11.44 2.22 8.92
CA ASP A 192 11.68 2.29 7.49
C ASP A 192 12.35 0.99 7.03
N LEU A 193 11.58 0.14 6.33
CA LEU A 193 12.06 -1.14 5.83
C LEU A 193 12.90 -1.03 4.55
N SER A 194 13.03 0.17 3.95
CA SER A 194 13.94 0.41 2.84
C SER A 194 15.39 0.57 3.33
N LEU A 195 15.56 1.01 4.57
CA LEU A 195 16.88 1.20 5.14
C LEU A 195 17.56 -0.14 5.42
N PRO A 196 18.87 -0.27 5.12
CA PRO A 196 19.61 -1.47 5.42
C PRO A 196 19.56 -1.76 6.93
N ARG A 197 19.34 -3.02 7.26
CA ARG A 197 19.35 -3.47 8.65
C ARG A 197 20.73 -3.16 9.24
N ARG A 198 20.79 -2.49 10.39
CA ARG A 198 22.06 -2.30 11.11
C ARG A 198 22.67 -3.68 11.35
N ARG A 199 23.88 -3.92 10.81
CA ARG A 199 24.61 -5.17 11.01
C ARG A 199 24.77 -5.42 12.51
N GLY A 200 24.40 -6.63 12.93
CA GLY A 200 24.71 -7.13 14.26
C GLY A 200 26.21 -7.46 14.36
N VAL A 201 26.69 -7.57 15.60
CA VAL A 201 28.08 -7.94 15.93
C VAL A 201 28.48 -9.32 15.37
N LEU A 202 27.52 -10.10 14.88
CA LEU A 202 27.70 -11.45 14.34
C LEU A 202 27.53 -11.54 12.82
N ASP A 203 27.38 -10.41 12.11
CA ASP A 203 27.18 -10.37 10.66
C ASP A 203 28.52 -10.25 9.87
N GLU A 204 29.63 -10.74 10.43
CA GLU A 204 30.95 -10.90 9.77
C GLU A 204 31.20 -12.33 9.29
#